data_AF-A0A2V5Z7F3-F1
#
_entry.id   AF-A0A2V5Z7F3-F1
#
_cell.length_a   1.000
_cell.length_b   1.000
_cell.length_c   1.000
_cell.angle_alpha   90.00
_cell.angle_beta   90.00
_cell.angle_gamma   90.00
#
_symmetry.space_group_name_H-M   'P 1'
#
loop_
_entity.id
_entity.type
_entity.pdbx_description
1 polymer ?
#
loop_
_entity_poly.entity_id
_entity_poly.type
_entity_poly.pdbx_seq_one_letter_code
_entity_poly.pdbx_strand_id
1 'polypeptide(L)'
;MDDLASDWLAGVTFLKSRSDIDPKRIGVHGSSQGGWTAPLMAAQSGDVAFMIVRAGSGTNIADTILHEVEWGAREKGLPESEISDGMDAARIAINMMARGSSTEEYDAAMKPYRSRDSWPDNFPLIDERPRGQNWIRLNAAYDSVDS
;
A
#
# COMPACT_ATOMS: atom_id res chain seq x y z
N MET A 1 -2.86 8.53 3.45
CA MET A 1 -3.68 8.40 2.23
C MET A 1 -4.45 9.69 1.93
N ASP A 2 -5.15 10.28 2.90
CA ASP A 2 -5.91 11.53 2.68
C ASP A 2 -5.05 12.73 2.25
N ASP A 3 -3.83 12.85 2.78
CA ASP A 3 -2.89 13.88 2.32
C ASP A 3 -2.60 13.75 0.81
N LEU A 4 -2.34 12.53 0.34
CA LEU A 4 -2.10 12.27 -1.08
C LEU A 4 -3.34 12.56 -1.92
N ALA A 5 -4.53 12.16 -1.45
CA ALA A 5 -5.79 12.49 -2.11
C ALA A 5 -6.02 14.01 -2.19
N SER A 6 -5.66 14.75 -1.13
CA SER A 6 -5.73 16.20 -1.08
C SER A 6 -4.74 16.86 -2.04
N ASP A 7 -3.52 16.33 -2.16
CA ASP A 7 -2.53 16.79 -3.13
C ASP A 7 -3.02 16.64 -4.58
N TRP A 8 -3.72 15.53 -4.89
CA TRP A 8 -4.40 15.37 -6.18
C TRP A 8 -5.43 16.48 -6.43
N LEU A 9 -6.27 16.81 -5.44
CA LEU A 9 -7.26 17.90 -5.54
C LEU A 9 -6.61 19.27 -5.72
N ALA A 10 -5.50 19.53 -5.04
CA ALA A 10 -4.73 20.75 -5.20
C ALA A 10 -4.21 20.88 -6.64
N GLY A 11 -3.71 19.78 -7.22
CA GLY A 11 -3.32 19.71 -8.63
C GLY A 11 -4.48 20.01 -9.58
N VAL A 12 -5.66 19.40 -9.36
CA VAL A 12 -6.88 19.67 -10.15
C VAL A 12 -7.29 21.14 -10.03
N THR A 13 -7.26 21.69 -8.82
CA THR A 13 -7.60 23.10 -8.54
C THR A 13 -6.67 24.05 -9.29
N PHE A 14 -5.37 23.76 -9.28
CA PHE A 14 -4.38 24.53 -10.04
C PHE A 14 -4.65 24.46 -11.55
N LEU A 15 -4.99 23.28 -12.09
CA LEU A 15 -5.33 23.15 -13.51
C LEU A 15 -6.61 23.93 -13.87
N LYS A 16 -7.61 23.97 -12.98
CA LYS A 16 -8.84 24.76 -13.16
C LYS A 16 -8.59 26.27 -13.18
N SER A 17 -7.53 26.78 -12.53
CA SER A 17 -7.21 28.20 -12.55
C SER A 17 -6.50 28.67 -13.82
N ARG A 18 -6.11 27.74 -14.70
CA ARG A 18 -5.44 28.06 -15.96
C ARG A 18 -6.45 28.38 -17.06
N SER A 19 -6.33 29.56 -17.66
CA SER A 19 -7.22 30.01 -18.74
C SER A 19 -7.07 29.25 -20.05
N ASP A 20 -5.97 28.51 -20.23
CA ASP A 20 -5.68 27.70 -21.41
C ASP A 20 -6.12 26.23 -21.27
N ILE A 21 -6.78 25.85 -20.17
CA ILE A 21 -7.27 24.51 -19.91
C ILE A 21 -8.80 24.54 -19.76
N ASP A 22 -9.51 23.63 -20.42
CA ASP A 22 -10.95 23.45 -20.21
C ASP A 22 -11.19 22.71 -18.89
N PRO A 23 -11.76 23.36 -17.86
CA PRO A 23 -11.96 22.75 -16.55
C PRO A 23 -12.91 21.55 -16.59
N LYS A 24 -13.74 21.40 -17.63
CA LYS A 24 -14.68 20.27 -17.79
C LYS A 24 -14.01 19.02 -18.37
N ARG A 25 -12.72 19.07 -18.72
CA ARG A 25 -11.99 17.97 -19.37
C ARG A 25 -10.75 17.53 -18.59
N ILE A 26 -10.64 17.93 -17.33
CA ILE A 26 -9.54 17.51 -16.47
C ILE A 26 -9.82 16.10 -15.95
N GLY A 27 -8.88 15.19 -16.14
CA GLY A 27 -8.91 13.85 -15.57
C GLY A 27 -7.60 13.50 -14.89
N VAL A 28 -7.59 12.40 -14.14
CA VAL A 28 -6.40 11.92 -13.41
C VAL A 28 -5.99 10.52 -13.85
N HIS A 29 -4.70 10.24 -13.77
CA HIS A 29 -4.13 8.92 -14.05
C HIS A 29 -3.29 8.46 -12.87
N GLY A 30 -3.81 7.48 -12.13
CA GLY A 30 -3.15 6.87 -10.99
C GLY A 30 -2.58 5.50 -11.35
N SER A 31 -1.29 5.29 -11.11
CA SER A 31 -0.66 3.96 -11.21
C SER A 31 -0.12 3.52 -9.85
N SER A 32 -0.20 2.22 -9.52
CA SER A 32 0.30 1.68 -8.23
C SER A 32 -0.38 2.40 -7.05
N GLN A 33 0.37 2.99 -6.11
CA GLN A 33 -0.18 3.81 -5.02
C GLN A 33 -1.06 4.98 -5.52
N GLY A 34 -0.74 5.54 -6.68
CA GLY A 34 -1.61 6.53 -7.34
C GLY A 34 -2.97 5.94 -7.72
N GLY A 35 -3.01 4.65 -8.06
CA GLY A 35 -4.25 3.92 -8.32
C GLY A 35 -5.07 3.63 -7.07
N TRP A 36 -4.48 3.75 -5.87
CA TRP A 36 -5.19 3.65 -4.59
C TRP A 36 -5.77 5.00 -4.18
N THR A 37 -5.00 6.08 -4.39
CA THR A 37 -5.35 7.44 -3.94
C THR A 37 -6.25 8.19 -4.92
N ALA A 38 -6.19 7.91 -6.23
CA ALA A 38 -7.03 8.58 -7.21
C ALA A 38 -8.55 8.31 -7.00
N PRO A 39 -9.00 7.07 -6.72
CA PRO A 39 -10.41 6.82 -6.37
C PRO A 39 -10.86 7.53 -5.09
N LEU A 40 -9.99 7.61 -4.07
CA LEU A 40 -10.29 8.32 -2.83
C LEU A 40 -10.47 9.81 -3.07
N MET A 41 -9.58 10.42 -3.86
CA MET A 41 -9.73 11.81 -4.27
C MET A 41 -11.04 12.04 -5.03
N ALA A 42 -11.37 11.17 -5.99
CA ALA A 42 -12.59 11.29 -6.79
C ALA A 42 -13.87 11.10 -5.95
N ALA A 43 -13.81 10.35 -4.85
CA ALA A 43 -14.90 10.24 -3.89
C ALA A 43 -15.09 11.52 -3.05
N GLN A 44 -14.03 12.30 -2.85
CA GLN A 44 -14.05 13.55 -2.09
C GLN A 44 -14.46 14.76 -2.97
N SER A 45 -14.36 14.67 -4.30
CA SER A 45 -14.72 15.76 -5.22
C SER A 45 -15.18 15.27 -6.60
N GLY A 46 -16.25 15.88 -7.11
CA GLY A 46 -16.73 15.70 -8.48
C GLY A 46 -16.01 16.55 -9.53
N ASP A 47 -14.86 17.15 -9.19
CA ASP A 47 -14.13 18.10 -10.06
C ASP A 47 -13.32 17.44 -11.18
N VAL A 48 -13.26 16.11 -11.24
CA VAL A 48 -12.59 15.37 -12.32
C VAL A 48 -13.60 14.76 -13.29
N ALA A 49 -13.34 14.91 -14.58
CA ALA A 49 -14.19 14.40 -15.66
C ALA A 49 -14.02 12.90 -15.90
N PHE A 50 -12.84 12.36 -15.64
CA PHE A 50 -12.52 10.94 -15.78
C PHE A 50 -11.30 10.55 -14.93
N MET A 51 -11.17 9.26 -14.68
CA MET A 51 -10.03 8.67 -13.98
C MET A 51 -9.54 7.43 -14.74
N ILE A 52 -8.21 7.30 -14.85
CA ILE A 52 -7.54 6.09 -15.32
C ILE A 52 -6.81 5.48 -14.13
N VAL A 53 -7.18 4.26 -13.76
CA VAL A 53 -6.55 3.49 -12.68
C VAL A 53 -5.76 2.33 -13.27
N ARG A 54 -4.46 2.28 -13.00
CA ARG A 54 -3.56 1.22 -13.46
C ARG A 54 -2.88 0.55 -12.27
N ALA A 55 -2.93 -0.78 -12.17
CA ALA A 55 -2.32 -1.50 -11.04
C ALA A 55 -2.73 -0.91 -9.67
N GLY A 56 -3.97 -0.45 -9.56
CA GLY A 56 -4.58 -0.04 -8.30
C GLY A 56 -5.13 -1.24 -7.53
N SER A 57 -5.52 -1.02 -6.29
CA SER A 57 -6.12 -2.04 -5.44
C SER A 57 -7.62 -2.08 -5.70
N GLY A 58 -8.16 -3.28 -5.93
CA GLY A 58 -9.60 -3.54 -5.93
C GLY A 58 -10.12 -4.08 -4.58
N THR A 59 -9.22 -4.27 -3.63
CA THR A 59 -9.46 -4.82 -2.28
C THR A 59 -8.81 -3.90 -1.24
N ASN A 60 -8.84 -4.30 0.03
CA ASN A 60 -8.08 -3.60 1.07
C ASN A 60 -6.58 -3.58 0.71
N ILE A 61 -5.90 -2.48 1.03
CA ILE A 61 -4.48 -2.29 0.69
C ILE A 61 -3.59 -3.35 1.33
N ALA A 62 -3.87 -3.70 2.59
CA ALA A 62 -3.11 -4.76 3.28
C ALA A 62 -3.23 -6.11 2.56
N ASP A 63 -4.42 -6.46 2.07
CA ASP A 63 -4.64 -7.70 1.34
C ASP A 63 -3.92 -7.70 0.00
N THR A 64 -3.89 -6.56 -0.71
CA THR A 64 -3.11 -6.40 -1.95
C THR A 64 -1.62 -6.59 -1.70
N ILE A 65 -1.08 -5.98 -0.64
CA ILE A 65 0.35 -6.15 -0.27
C ILE A 65 0.64 -7.62 0.08
N LEU A 66 -0.22 -8.26 0.89
CA LEU A 66 -0.05 -9.66 1.25
C LEU A 66 -0.14 -10.59 0.02
N HIS A 67 -1.03 -10.29 -0.91
CA HIS A 67 -1.16 -11.00 -2.17
C HIS A 67 0.11 -10.89 -3.02
N GLU A 68 0.70 -9.70 -3.13
CA GLU A 68 1.97 -9.47 -3.83
C GLU A 68 3.13 -10.26 -3.18
N VAL A 69 3.19 -10.28 -1.84
CA VAL A 69 4.20 -11.05 -1.10
C VAL A 69 4.04 -12.56 -1.34
N GLU A 70 2.82 -13.08 -1.24
CA GLU A 70 2.54 -14.50 -1.46
C GLU A 70 2.92 -14.92 -2.88
N TRP A 71 2.50 -14.15 -3.89
CA TRP A 71 2.84 -14.45 -5.29
C TRP A 71 4.32 -14.31 -5.59
N GLY A 72 5.01 -13.34 -4.97
CA GLY A 72 6.45 -13.22 -5.07
C GLY A 72 7.19 -14.45 -4.51
N ALA A 73 6.69 -15.04 -3.42
CA ALA A 73 7.21 -16.29 -2.87
C ALA A 73 6.92 -17.49 -3.80
N ARG A 74 5.72 -17.56 -4.38
CA ARG A 74 5.35 -18.58 -5.37
C ARG A 74 6.21 -18.51 -6.64
N GLU A 75 6.47 -17.32 -7.15
CA GLU A 75 7.31 -17.10 -8.35
C GLU A 75 8.76 -17.55 -8.13
N LYS A 76 9.27 -17.36 -6.91
CA LYS A 76 10.60 -17.87 -6.50
C LYS A 76 10.64 -19.40 -6.34
N GLY A 77 9.51 -20.09 -6.46
CA GLY A 77 9.43 -21.55 -6.38
C GLY A 77 9.52 -22.11 -4.97
N LEU A 78 9.15 -21.32 -3.94
CA LEU A 78 9.14 -21.80 -2.57
C LEU A 78 8.08 -22.91 -2.38
N PRO A 79 8.33 -23.89 -1.50
CA PRO A 79 7.33 -24.89 -1.13
C PRO A 79 6.10 -24.24 -0.46
N GLU A 80 4.89 -24.76 -0.73
CA GLU A 80 3.64 -24.24 -0.13
C GLU A 80 3.67 -24.17 1.41
N SER A 81 4.31 -25.13 2.07
CA SER A 81 4.46 -25.12 3.52
C SER A 81 5.29 -23.93 4.00
N GLU A 82 6.33 -23.56 3.25
CA GLU A 82 7.17 -22.41 3.58
C GLU A 82 6.45 -21.09 3.27
N ILE A 83 5.68 -21.05 2.17
CA ILE A 83 4.82 -19.91 1.85
C ILE A 83 3.80 -19.70 2.96
N SER A 84 3.13 -20.76 3.43
CA SER A 84 2.17 -20.68 4.53
C SER A 84 2.82 -20.09 5.80
N ASP A 85 3.93 -20.66 6.25
CA ASP A 85 4.60 -20.20 7.48
C ASP A 85 5.11 -18.75 7.35
N GLY A 86 5.65 -18.39 6.18
CA GLY A 86 6.15 -17.04 5.92
C GLY A 86 5.02 -16.01 5.81
N MET A 87 3.87 -16.40 5.26
CA MET A 87 2.69 -15.55 5.19
C MET A 87 2.06 -15.31 6.57
N ASP A 88 2.14 -16.26 7.50
CA ASP A 88 1.74 -16.03 8.89
C ASP A 88 2.59 -14.93 9.54
N ALA A 89 3.92 -14.98 9.35
CA ALA A 89 4.81 -13.92 9.81
C ALA A 89 4.53 -12.57 9.12
N ALA A 90 4.28 -12.58 7.81
CA ALA A 90 3.94 -11.39 7.04
C ALA A 90 2.63 -10.73 7.51
N ARG A 91 1.62 -11.52 7.88
CA ARG A 91 0.35 -11.04 8.46
C ARG A 91 0.56 -10.40 9.82
N ILE A 92 1.40 -10.99 10.67
CA ILE A 92 1.76 -10.38 11.96
C ILE A 92 2.46 -9.04 11.71
N ALA A 93 3.46 -9.02 10.83
CA ALA A 93 4.23 -7.84 10.48
C ALA A 93 3.35 -6.67 10.01
N ILE A 94 2.50 -6.91 9.01
CA ILE A 94 1.65 -5.85 8.43
C ILE A 94 0.62 -5.34 9.44
N ASN A 95 0.06 -6.21 10.28
CA ASN A 95 -0.88 -5.81 11.31
C ASN A 95 -0.24 -4.94 12.40
N MET A 96 0.99 -5.27 12.83
CA MET A 96 1.73 -4.45 13.78
C MET A 96 2.04 -3.06 13.21
N MET A 97 2.52 -3.01 11.97
CA MET A 97 2.80 -1.74 11.28
C MET A 97 1.54 -0.90 11.09
N ALA A 98 0.43 -1.52 10.66
CA ALA A 98 -0.84 -0.85 10.46
C ALA A 98 -1.45 -0.30 11.76
N ARG A 99 -1.27 -1.00 12.89
CA ARG A 99 -1.69 -0.54 14.22
C ARG A 99 -0.74 0.49 14.84
N GLY A 100 0.34 0.83 14.15
CA GLY A 100 1.29 1.84 14.59
C GLY A 100 2.18 1.39 15.75
N SER A 101 2.44 0.08 15.89
CA SER A 101 3.46 -0.45 16.80
C SER A 101 4.80 0.26 16.61
N SER A 102 5.58 0.36 17.68
CA SER A 102 6.91 0.96 17.59
C SER A 102 7.86 0.06 16.79
N THR A 103 8.95 0.65 16.29
CA THR A 103 10.02 -0.10 15.62
C THR A 103 10.58 -1.18 16.54
N GLU A 104 10.75 -0.90 17.82
CA GLU A 104 11.25 -1.86 18.81
C GLU A 104 10.30 -3.04 19.02
N GLU A 105 9.00 -2.78 19.10
CA GLU A 105 7.97 -3.83 19.22
C GLU A 105 7.96 -4.73 17.98
N TYR A 106 7.97 -4.12 16.80
CA TYR A 106 8.03 -4.83 15.53
C TYR A 106 9.31 -5.67 15.39
N ASP A 107 10.47 -5.09 15.70
CA ASP A 107 11.76 -5.79 15.63
C ASP A 107 11.83 -6.96 16.63
N ALA A 108 11.31 -6.79 17.84
CA ALA A 108 11.22 -7.87 18.81
C ALA A 108 10.34 -9.02 18.30
N ALA A 109 9.20 -8.72 17.67
CA ALA A 109 8.29 -9.71 17.12
C ALA A 109 8.86 -10.41 15.87
N MET A 110 9.59 -9.68 15.01
CA MET A 110 10.14 -10.22 13.77
C MET A 110 11.47 -10.94 13.94
N LYS A 111 12.17 -10.74 15.07
CA LYS A 111 13.47 -11.36 15.36
C LYS A 111 13.53 -12.88 15.12
N PRO A 112 12.56 -13.71 15.56
CA PRO A 112 12.62 -15.16 15.33
C PRO A 112 12.52 -15.55 13.85
N TYR A 113 11.81 -14.74 13.05
CA TYR A 113 11.62 -14.98 11.62
C TYR A 113 12.81 -14.49 10.80
N ARG A 114 13.39 -13.33 11.15
CA ARG A 114 14.59 -12.78 10.49
C ARG A 114 15.83 -13.66 10.66
N SER A 115 15.89 -14.46 11.71
CA SER A 115 16.99 -15.40 11.91
C SER A 115 16.92 -16.65 11.03
N ARG A 116 15.84 -16.85 10.26
CA ARG A 116 15.73 -17.95 9.30
C ARG A 116 16.40 -17.54 7.99
N ASP A 117 17.23 -18.44 7.46
CA ASP A 117 17.94 -18.18 6.20
C ASP A 117 16.96 -17.89 5.06
N SER A 118 17.28 -16.88 4.24
CA SER A 118 16.50 -16.41 3.07
C SER A 118 15.09 -15.86 3.33
N TRP A 119 14.58 -15.97 4.55
CA TRP A 119 13.24 -15.50 4.90
C TRP A 119 13.05 -13.98 4.75
N PRO A 120 13.99 -13.14 5.23
CA PRO A 120 14.00 -11.71 4.92
C PRO A 120 13.86 -11.38 3.42
N ASP A 121 14.54 -12.14 2.57
CA ASP A 121 14.53 -11.92 1.12
C ASP A 121 13.24 -12.45 0.46
N ASN A 122 12.67 -13.52 1.01
CA ASN A 122 11.47 -14.17 0.48
C ASN A 122 10.18 -13.47 0.92
N PHE A 123 10.15 -12.94 2.13
CA PHE A 123 9.00 -12.27 2.74
C PHE A 123 9.43 -10.88 3.23
N PRO A 124 9.48 -9.87 2.35
CA PRO A 124 10.09 -8.58 2.66
C PRO A 124 9.44 -7.87 3.84
N LEU A 125 8.15 -8.13 4.11
CA LEU A 125 7.43 -7.63 5.29
C LEU A 125 8.06 -8.03 6.63
N ILE A 126 8.90 -9.07 6.66
CA ILE A 126 9.65 -9.49 7.85
C ILE A 126 10.89 -8.61 8.06
N ASP A 127 11.54 -8.17 6.98
CA ASP A 127 12.79 -7.38 6.99
C ASP A 127 12.57 -5.88 6.77
N GLU A 128 11.32 -5.44 6.58
CA GLU A 128 11.00 -4.07 6.19
C GLU A 128 11.76 -3.05 7.04
N ARG A 129 12.49 -2.17 6.36
CA ARG A 129 13.33 -1.14 6.98
C ARG A 129 12.45 -0.01 7.53
N PRO A 130 12.93 0.85 8.44
CA PRO A 130 12.12 1.92 9.03
C PRO A 130 11.35 2.79 8.03
N ARG A 131 11.95 3.08 6.86
CA ARG A 131 11.27 3.81 5.78
C ARG A 131 10.09 3.03 5.19
N GLY A 132 10.26 1.73 4.92
CA GLY A 132 9.22 0.86 4.41
C GLY A 132 8.13 0.59 5.44
N GLN A 133 8.52 0.41 6.72
CA GLN A 133 7.58 0.33 7.84
C GLN A 133 6.67 1.56 7.91
N ASN A 134 7.26 2.76 7.82
CA ASN A 134 6.46 3.99 7.83
C ASN A 134 5.54 4.09 6.61
N TRP A 135 6.00 3.65 5.43
CA TRP A 135 5.15 3.61 4.25
C TRP A 135 3.96 2.65 4.44
N ILE A 136 4.18 1.44 4.95
CA ILE A 136 3.10 0.49 5.23
C ILE A 136 2.14 1.07 6.27
N ARG A 137 2.65 1.64 7.36
CA ARG A 137 1.83 2.30 8.38
C ARG A 137 0.91 3.37 7.78
N LEU A 138 1.39 4.17 6.84
CA LEU A 138 0.61 5.25 6.21
C LEU A 138 -0.42 4.77 5.18
N ASN A 139 -0.29 3.53 4.68
CA ASN A 139 -1.10 3.00 3.58
C ASN A 139 -1.96 1.81 4.00
N ALA A 140 -1.36 0.76 4.56
CA ALA A 140 -2.09 -0.43 4.97
C ALA A 140 -3.16 -0.12 6.03
N ALA A 141 -2.87 0.79 6.97
CA ALA A 141 -3.80 1.19 8.02
C ALA A 141 -5.10 1.86 7.51
N TYR A 142 -5.15 2.27 6.25
CA TYR A 142 -6.31 2.98 5.70
C TYR A 142 -7.55 2.06 5.58
N ASP A 143 -7.33 0.79 5.24
CA ASP A 143 -8.42 -0.19 5.03
C ASP A 143 -8.25 -1.47 5.87
N SER A 144 -7.17 -1.59 6.67
CA SER A 144 -6.79 -2.87 7.31
C SER A 144 -7.28 -3.05 8.76
N VAL A 145 -8.09 -2.14 9.27
CA VAL A 145 -8.61 -2.22 10.65
C VAL A 145 -10.12 -2.07 10.64
N ASP A 146 -10.79 -3.03 10.00
CA ASP A 146 -12.06 -3.63 10.44
C ASP A 146 -12.57 -4.62 9.37
N SER A 147 -12.47 -5.91 9.68
CA SER A 147 -13.39 -6.98 9.23
C SER A 147 -13.28 -8.18 10.16
#